data_AF-A0A4Q4W5A3-F1
#
_entry.id   AF-A0A4Q4W5A3-F1
#
_cell.length_a   1.000
_cell.length_b   1.000
_cell.length_c   1.000
_cell.angle_alpha   90.00
_cell.angle_beta   90.00
_cell.angle_gamma   90.00
#
_symmetry.space_group_name_H-M   'P 1'
#
loop_
_entity.id
_entity.type
_entity.pdbx_description
1 polymer ?
#
loop_
_entity_poly.entity_id
_entity_poly.type
_entity_poly.pdbx_seq_one_letter_code
_entity_poly.pdbx_strand_id
1 'polypeptide(L)'
;MTEAPAMPPHPPTNPDNQFLCLTICGYRRPGMSEEDYRHHMTKVSAPMTKDLMVKYGIHNTSESRALMSRLYDHQMTNLADFDCFSQVVFKSVDDYKRMKEDPWYKEHLMGDHEKFADTKRSTMTIGWITEFIRDGEYDLSPYFAIRPGHPEADASDELAVSRTPIIMSATVAQATAVVTGAFLSGAMMSLSLVAVPVFLDTTDHAPQLFGEWARMYHYGHQALPTMAVGTLLLYGYTAARRRSAGKSWRTFALAGLTTVCMLPFTWLIMVPGNNELFRLETVSKTEPLVMGIDDARQLVTNWAQLHFMRTLFPLAGAIVGVMGMLGSYYE
;
A
#
# COMPACT_ATOMS: atom_id res chain seq x y z
N MET A 1 26.37 46.61 8.00
CA MET A 1 26.11 45.16 8.09
C MET A 1 25.26 44.95 9.32
N THR A 2 23.97 44.63 9.14
CA THR A 2 23.16 44.08 10.23
C THR A 2 23.70 42.70 10.57
N GLU A 3 23.93 42.42 11.86
CA GLU A 3 24.23 41.04 12.27
C GLU A 3 23.10 40.13 11.82
N ALA A 4 23.47 38.97 11.26
CA ALA A 4 22.48 37.95 10.94
C ALA A 4 21.80 37.52 12.25
N PRO A 5 20.47 37.39 12.29
CA PRO A 5 19.79 36.97 13.51
C PRO A 5 20.37 35.64 13.99
N ALA A 6 20.58 35.54 15.30
CA ALA A 6 21.13 34.35 15.92
C ALA A 6 20.32 33.11 15.50
N MET A 7 21.00 32.07 15.04
CA MET A 7 20.39 30.81 14.68
C MET A 7 19.57 30.30 15.87
N PRO A 8 18.25 30.08 15.73
CA PRO A 8 17.47 29.50 16.82
C PRO A 8 18.03 28.09 17.10
N PRO A 9 18.05 27.66 18.38
CA PRO A 9 18.45 26.31 18.71
C PRO A 9 17.56 25.31 17.96
N HIS A 10 18.12 24.14 17.65
CA HIS A 10 17.32 23.02 17.16
C HIS A 10 16.15 22.78 18.13
N PRO A 11 14.90 22.68 17.64
CA PRO A 11 13.80 22.20 18.47
C PRO A 11 14.21 20.85 19.09
N PRO A 12 13.89 20.59 20.37
CA PRO A 12 14.39 19.44 21.12
C PRO A 12 13.66 18.14 20.72
N THR A 13 13.84 17.73 19.47
CA THR A 13 13.19 16.58 18.84
C THR A 13 14.26 15.70 18.18
N ASN A 14 13.90 14.49 17.73
CA ASN A 14 14.85 13.59 17.10
C ASN A 14 15.40 14.21 15.78
N PRO A 15 16.72 14.49 15.65
CA PRO A 15 17.29 15.10 14.45
C PRO A 15 17.24 14.21 13.20
N ASP A 16 16.94 12.91 13.32
CA ASP A 16 16.68 12.03 12.18
C ASP A 16 15.31 12.31 11.51
N ASN A 17 14.34 12.87 12.26
CA ASN A 17 12.95 13.08 11.82
C ASN A 17 12.61 14.57 11.55
N GLN A 18 13.59 15.46 11.69
CA GLN A 18 13.40 16.89 11.52
C GLN A 18 14.17 17.40 10.32
N PHE A 19 13.47 18.11 9.42
CA PHE A 19 14.07 18.66 8.22
C PHE A 19 13.81 20.16 8.10
N LEU A 20 14.83 20.88 7.66
CA LEU A 20 14.72 22.30 7.36
C LEU A 20 14.17 22.46 5.94
N CYS A 21 12.95 22.98 5.82
CA CYS A 21 12.32 23.25 4.53
C CYS A 21 12.43 24.73 4.17
N LEU A 22 13.11 24.99 3.06
CA LEU A 22 13.01 26.25 2.35
C LEU A 22 11.79 26.18 1.42
N THR A 23 10.76 26.98 1.70
CA THR A 23 9.59 27.14 0.81
C THR A 23 9.73 28.42 0.00
N ILE A 24 9.64 28.31 -1.32
CA ILE A 24 9.72 29.42 -2.27
C ILE A 24 8.38 29.55 -2.98
N CYS A 25 7.70 30.67 -2.78
CA CYS A 25 6.46 31.03 -3.48
C CYS A 25 6.83 31.94 -4.65
N GLY A 26 6.97 31.35 -5.83
CA GLY A 26 7.47 32.00 -7.03
C GLY A 26 6.36 32.60 -7.89
N TYR A 27 6.58 33.81 -8.37
CA TYR A 27 5.80 34.38 -9.47
C TYR A 27 6.61 34.30 -10.77
N ARG A 28 5.94 34.11 -11.91
CA ARG A 28 6.60 34.20 -13.22
C ARG A 28 7.00 35.63 -13.52
N ARG A 29 8.12 35.80 -14.22
CA ARG A 29 8.64 37.11 -14.62
C ARG A 29 7.58 37.90 -15.42
N PRO A 30 7.39 39.22 -15.16
CA PRO A 30 6.45 40.04 -15.92
C PRO A 30 6.71 39.98 -17.43
N GLY A 31 5.65 39.74 -18.20
CA GLY A 31 5.69 39.59 -19.67
C GLY A 31 6.04 38.18 -20.18
N MET A 32 6.39 37.23 -19.32
CA MET A 32 6.57 35.82 -19.69
C MET A 32 5.22 35.11 -19.82
N SER A 33 4.99 34.35 -20.90
CA SER A 33 3.75 33.57 -21.04
C SER A 33 3.71 32.37 -20.10
N GLU A 34 2.53 31.82 -19.82
CA GLU A 34 2.40 30.60 -19.00
C GLU A 34 2.98 29.37 -19.70
N GLU A 35 2.93 29.32 -21.03
CA GLU A 35 3.53 28.24 -21.80
C GLU A 35 5.06 28.29 -21.75
N ASP A 36 5.66 29.46 -21.93
CA ASP A 36 7.12 29.66 -21.80
C ASP A 36 7.58 29.33 -20.37
N TYR A 37 6.83 29.76 -19.36
CA TYR A 37 7.12 29.48 -17.96
C TYR A 37 7.08 27.97 -17.68
N ARG A 38 6.02 27.27 -18.12
CA ARG A 38 5.89 25.82 -18.01
C ARG A 38 7.01 25.09 -18.77
N HIS A 39 7.37 25.56 -19.96
CA HIS A 39 8.49 25.01 -20.72
C HIS A 39 9.80 25.16 -19.95
N HIS A 40 10.10 26.36 -19.44
CA HIS A 40 11.31 26.62 -18.67
C HIS A 40 11.38 25.72 -17.42
N MET A 41 10.32 25.69 -16.62
CA MET A 41 10.25 24.86 -15.41
C MET A 41 10.45 23.37 -15.71
N THR A 42 9.82 22.83 -16.77
CA THR A 42 9.82 21.38 -17.04
C THR A 42 10.94 20.89 -17.96
N LYS A 43 11.55 21.76 -18.77
CA LYS A 43 12.56 21.41 -19.79
C LYS A 43 13.94 22.05 -19.57
N VAL A 44 14.04 23.09 -18.75
CA VAL A 44 15.31 23.75 -18.42
C VAL A 44 15.65 23.51 -16.95
N SER A 45 14.85 24.06 -16.03
CA SER A 45 15.15 24.00 -14.59
C SER A 45 15.01 22.58 -14.04
N ALA A 46 13.92 21.85 -14.32
CA ALA A 46 13.73 20.49 -13.79
C ALA A 46 14.83 19.48 -14.17
N PRO A 47 15.38 19.46 -15.41
CA PRO A 47 16.57 18.66 -15.71
C PRO A 47 17.82 19.08 -14.93
N MET A 48 18.08 20.38 -14.75
CA MET A 48 19.23 20.90 -13.99
C MET A 48 19.13 20.58 -12.49
N THR A 49 17.92 20.61 -11.94
CA THR A 49 17.65 20.25 -10.55
C THR A 49 17.43 18.76 -10.35
N LYS A 50 17.29 17.94 -11.40
CA LYS A 50 16.86 16.53 -11.31
C LYS A 50 17.66 15.73 -10.30
N ASP A 51 18.98 15.76 -10.36
CA ASP A 51 19.83 14.94 -9.50
C ASP A 51 19.90 15.49 -8.06
N LEU A 52 19.60 16.79 -7.87
CA LEU A 52 19.35 17.39 -6.56
C LEU A 52 17.94 17.02 -6.03
N MET A 53 16.93 16.93 -6.88
CA MET A 53 15.55 16.57 -6.53
C MET A 53 15.38 15.07 -6.26
N VAL A 54 16.12 14.20 -6.94
CA VAL A 54 16.26 12.77 -6.59
C VAL A 54 16.87 12.60 -5.19
N LYS A 55 17.65 13.60 -4.75
CA LYS A 55 18.31 13.62 -3.43
C LYS A 55 17.50 14.32 -2.33
N TYR A 56 16.58 15.25 -2.67
CA TYR A 56 15.91 16.13 -1.70
C TYR A 56 14.41 16.50 -1.98
N GLY A 57 13.82 16.13 -3.13
CA GLY A 57 12.45 16.50 -3.55
C GLY A 57 12.28 17.97 -4.03
N ILE A 58 11.10 18.52 -4.37
CA ILE A 58 9.78 17.99 -4.81
C ILE A 58 9.26 18.92 -5.96
N HIS A 59 8.30 18.49 -6.81
CA HIS A 59 7.74 19.31 -7.91
C HIS A 59 6.21 19.46 -7.85
N ASN A 60 5.65 20.59 -8.32
CA ASN A 60 4.22 20.90 -8.40
C ASN A 60 3.83 21.38 -9.81
N THR A 61 2.58 21.15 -10.26
CA THR A 61 2.09 21.52 -11.60
C THR A 61 0.81 22.37 -11.57
N SER A 62 0.52 23.06 -12.68
CA SER A 62 -0.63 23.96 -12.82
C SER A 62 -1.98 23.24 -12.69
N GLU A 63 -2.06 21.96 -13.11
CA GLU A 63 -3.25 21.13 -13.01
C GLU A 63 -3.61 20.83 -11.55
N SER A 64 -2.60 20.60 -10.69
CA SER A 64 -2.79 20.43 -9.25
C SER A 64 -3.31 21.70 -8.57
N ARG A 65 -2.90 22.89 -9.04
CA ARG A 65 -3.42 24.19 -8.53
C ARG A 65 -4.92 24.34 -8.81
N ALA A 66 -5.41 23.87 -9.95
CA ALA A 66 -6.83 23.96 -10.31
C ALA A 66 -7.74 23.14 -9.37
N LEU A 67 -7.21 22.09 -8.71
CA LEU A 67 -7.97 21.25 -7.77
C LEU A 67 -8.34 21.97 -6.46
N MET A 68 -7.66 23.06 -6.08
CA MET A 68 -8.03 23.87 -4.91
C MET A 68 -9.46 24.42 -4.98
N SER A 69 -9.98 24.63 -6.21
CA SER A 69 -11.38 25.03 -6.45
C SER A 69 -12.43 24.10 -5.84
N ARG A 70 -12.06 22.87 -5.46
CA ARG A 70 -12.93 21.83 -4.90
C ARG A 70 -12.88 21.73 -3.37
N LEU A 71 -12.05 22.53 -2.70
CA LEU A 71 -11.68 22.34 -1.29
C LEU A 71 -12.01 23.53 -0.37
N TYR A 72 -12.75 24.54 -0.84
CA TYR A 72 -13.10 25.69 -0.01
C TYR A 72 -14.27 25.41 0.94
N ASP A 73 -14.11 25.85 2.17
CA ASP A 73 -15.20 26.23 3.07
C ASP A 73 -15.32 27.77 3.06
N HIS A 74 -16.47 28.31 3.46
CA HIS A 74 -16.81 29.74 3.45
C HIS A 74 -15.82 30.64 4.22
N GLN A 75 -14.98 30.06 5.08
CA GLN A 75 -14.01 30.76 5.92
C GLN A 75 -12.60 30.89 5.28
N MET A 76 -12.31 30.18 4.19
CA MET A 76 -10.98 30.08 3.58
C MET A 76 -11.02 30.32 2.06
N THR A 77 -11.50 31.50 1.67
CA THR A 77 -11.74 31.90 0.27
C THR A 77 -10.56 32.60 -0.42
N ASN A 78 -9.54 33.01 0.33
CA ASN A 78 -8.38 33.73 -0.21
C ASN A 78 -7.40 32.75 -0.87
N LEU A 79 -7.51 32.62 -2.19
CA LEU A 79 -6.55 31.90 -3.01
C LEU A 79 -5.17 32.58 -3.01
N ALA A 80 -4.13 31.79 -2.81
CA ALA A 80 -2.76 32.22 -3.07
C ALA A 80 -2.54 32.43 -4.58
N ASP A 81 -2.01 33.58 -4.96
CA ASP A 81 -1.90 34.02 -6.36
C ASP A 81 -0.51 33.83 -6.98
N PHE A 82 0.39 33.14 -6.28
CA PHE A 82 1.70 32.75 -6.83
C PHE A 82 1.59 31.68 -7.92
N ASP A 83 2.50 31.73 -8.89
CA ASP A 83 2.54 30.84 -10.05
C ASP A 83 3.11 29.45 -9.70
N CYS A 84 4.02 29.37 -8.73
CA CYS A 84 4.50 28.11 -8.19
C CYS A 84 4.75 28.17 -6.68
N PHE A 85 4.69 27.01 -6.02
CA PHE A 85 5.36 26.78 -4.75
C PHE A 85 6.38 25.67 -4.94
N SER A 86 7.58 25.87 -4.42
CA SER A 86 8.68 24.91 -4.41
C SER A 86 9.16 24.71 -2.99
N GLN A 87 9.53 23.48 -2.64
CA GLN A 87 10.08 23.14 -1.34
C GLN A 87 11.40 22.41 -1.53
N VAL A 88 12.45 22.89 -0.85
CA VAL A 88 13.77 22.28 -0.84
C VAL A 88 14.14 21.94 0.59
N VAL A 89 14.48 20.67 0.82
CA VAL A 89 14.54 20.07 2.15
C VAL A 89 15.99 19.71 2.50
N PHE A 90 16.47 20.20 3.64
CA PHE A 90 17.84 20.07 4.13
C PHE A 90 17.87 19.52 5.57
N LYS A 91 19.01 19.01 6.06
CA LYS A 91 19.11 18.64 7.49
C LYS A 91 19.50 19.82 8.38
N SER A 92 20.15 20.84 7.82
CA SER A 92 20.61 22.03 8.54
C SER A 92 20.68 23.27 7.65
N VAL A 93 20.80 24.46 8.24
CA VAL A 93 21.11 25.70 7.49
C VAL A 93 22.49 25.61 6.83
N ASP A 94 23.44 24.89 7.44
CA ASP A 94 24.79 24.76 6.88
C ASP A 94 24.81 23.82 5.66
N ASP A 95 23.89 22.87 5.54
CA ASP A 95 23.69 22.08 4.32
C ASP A 95 23.29 23.00 3.15
N TYR A 96 22.38 23.95 3.40
CA TYR A 96 21.99 24.95 2.40
C TYR A 96 23.17 25.86 2.02
N LYS A 97 23.99 26.31 2.99
CA LYS A 97 25.23 27.06 2.70
C LYS A 97 26.19 26.25 1.82
N ARG A 98 26.45 24.99 2.16
CA ARG A 98 27.33 24.10 1.36
C ARG A 98 26.78 23.87 -0.05
N MET A 99 25.45 23.77 -0.22
CA MET A 99 24.82 23.73 -1.55
C MET A 99 25.07 25.02 -2.35
N LYS A 100 25.00 26.20 -1.72
CA LYS A 100 25.33 27.49 -2.39
C LYS A 100 26.81 27.59 -2.76
N GLU A 101 27.68 26.85 -2.08
CA GLU A 101 29.12 26.79 -2.35
C GLU A 101 29.51 25.76 -3.42
N ASP A 102 28.62 24.82 -3.74
CA ASP A 102 28.84 23.72 -4.68
C ASP A 102 29.19 24.21 -6.11
N PRO A 103 30.22 23.64 -6.77
CA PRO A 103 30.60 24.04 -8.13
C PRO A 103 29.50 23.87 -9.17
N TRP A 104 28.74 22.77 -9.11
CA TRP A 104 27.64 22.50 -10.03
C TRP A 104 26.50 23.50 -9.82
N TYR A 105 26.18 23.84 -8.57
CA TYR A 105 25.21 24.89 -8.27
C TYR A 105 25.65 26.25 -8.82
N LYS A 106 26.92 26.63 -8.64
CA LYS A 106 27.49 27.89 -9.14
C LYS A 106 27.51 27.99 -10.66
N GLU A 107 27.79 26.89 -11.35
CA GLU A 107 27.87 26.83 -12.81
C GLU A 107 26.47 26.76 -13.48
N HIS A 108 25.56 25.96 -12.93
CA HIS A 108 24.31 25.59 -13.62
C HIS A 108 23.04 26.24 -13.03
N LEU A 109 22.99 26.58 -11.73
CA LEU A 109 21.77 27.07 -11.06
C LEU A 109 21.85 28.52 -10.56
N MET A 110 23.06 29.06 -10.33
CA MET A 110 23.24 30.43 -9.85
C MET A 110 22.79 31.44 -10.92
N GLY A 111 21.89 32.35 -10.53
CA GLY A 111 21.28 33.32 -11.44
C GLY A 111 20.13 32.79 -12.30
N ASP A 112 19.81 31.48 -12.29
CA ASP A 112 18.74 30.92 -13.14
C ASP A 112 17.37 31.55 -12.86
N HIS A 113 17.10 31.85 -11.58
CA HIS A 113 15.86 32.47 -11.13
C HIS A 113 15.58 33.85 -11.78
N GLU A 114 16.62 34.58 -12.21
CA GLU A 114 16.46 35.89 -12.89
C GLU A 114 15.90 35.74 -14.32
N LYS A 115 15.99 34.53 -14.90
CA LYS A 115 15.48 34.24 -16.24
C LYS A 115 13.96 34.06 -16.24
N PHE A 116 13.41 33.38 -15.22
CA PHE A 116 12.01 32.92 -15.20
C PHE A 116 11.14 33.46 -14.07
N ALA A 117 11.72 33.89 -12.94
CA ALA A 117 10.97 34.35 -11.77
C ALA A 117 10.96 35.87 -11.60
N ASP A 118 9.88 36.42 -11.07
CA ASP A 118 9.87 37.76 -10.49
C ASP A 118 10.57 37.72 -9.12
N THR A 119 11.87 37.98 -9.10
CA THR A 119 12.70 37.96 -7.88
C THR A 119 12.39 39.08 -6.89
N LYS A 120 11.54 40.06 -7.25
CA LYS A 120 11.08 41.14 -6.36
C LYS A 120 9.76 40.80 -5.67
N ARG A 121 8.88 40.07 -6.37
CA ARG A 121 7.56 39.66 -5.86
C ARG A 121 7.58 38.29 -5.19
N SER A 122 8.45 37.38 -5.64
CA SER A 122 8.59 36.03 -5.08
C SER A 122 9.04 36.08 -3.63
N THR A 123 8.42 35.28 -2.77
CA THR A 123 8.72 35.23 -1.34
C THR A 123 9.37 33.91 -0.96
N MET A 124 10.25 33.96 0.04
CA MET A 124 10.96 32.79 0.58
C MET A 124 10.72 32.75 2.09
N THR A 125 10.36 31.58 2.59
CA THR A 125 10.26 31.32 4.04
C THR A 125 11.01 30.04 4.38
N ILE A 126 11.51 29.98 5.61
CA ILE A 126 12.24 28.82 6.12
C ILE A 126 11.62 28.37 7.43
N GLY A 127 11.42 27.07 7.56
CA GLY A 127 10.83 26.47 8.75
C GLY A 127 11.24 25.02 8.90
N TRP A 128 11.11 24.50 10.11
CA TRP A 128 11.27 23.07 10.36
C TRP A 128 10.00 22.35 9.90
N ILE A 129 10.13 21.45 8.92
CA ILE A 129 9.19 20.34 8.78
C ILE A 129 9.53 19.38 9.92
N THR A 130 8.70 19.47 10.96
CA THR A 130 8.53 18.42 11.94
C THR A 130 7.35 17.57 11.47
N GLU A 131 7.61 16.30 11.24
CA GLU A 131 6.59 15.35 10.81
C GLU A 131 5.92 14.75 12.05
N PHE A 132 4.61 14.98 12.19
CA PHE A 132 3.79 14.48 13.31
C PHE A 132 3.00 13.21 12.92
N ILE A 133 3.03 12.83 11.65
CA ILE A 133 2.39 11.62 11.12
C ILE A 133 3.36 10.97 10.14
N ARG A 134 3.94 9.84 10.52
CA ARG A 134 4.72 8.96 9.64
C ARG A 134 4.03 7.60 9.57
N ASP A 135 3.90 7.04 8.37
CA ASP A 135 3.35 5.69 8.13
C ASP A 135 1.95 5.40 8.72
N GLY A 136 1.17 6.44 9.03
CA GLY A 136 -0.19 6.36 9.55
C GLY A 136 -0.31 6.34 11.08
N GLU A 137 0.81 6.46 11.81
CA GLU A 137 0.84 6.62 13.27
C GLU A 137 1.02 8.11 13.62
N TYR A 138 0.40 8.56 14.71
CA TYR A 138 0.35 9.97 15.15
C TYR A 138 1.31 10.17 16.33
N ASP A 139 2.36 10.94 16.11
CA ASP A 139 3.41 11.24 17.10
C ASP A 139 3.34 12.71 17.53
N LEU A 140 2.95 12.93 18.80
CA LEU A 140 2.93 14.26 19.43
C LEU A 140 4.16 14.55 20.29
N SER A 141 5.09 13.60 20.45
CA SER A 141 6.36 13.86 21.16
C SER A 141 7.10 15.11 20.65
N PRO A 142 7.09 15.45 19.33
CA PRO A 142 7.74 16.66 18.85
C PRO A 142 7.00 17.95 19.24
N TYR A 143 5.71 17.87 19.60
CA TYR A 143 4.89 19.01 20.00
C TYR A 143 5.03 19.31 21.50
N PHE A 144 5.14 18.28 22.33
CA PHE A 144 5.30 18.43 23.79
C PHE A 144 6.71 18.85 24.19
N ALA A 145 7.75 18.40 23.48
CA ALA A 145 9.13 18.81 23.75
C ALA A 145 9.37 20.34 23.61
N ILE A 146 8.49 21.06 22.89
CA ILE A 146 8.60 22.50 22.64
C ILE A 146 8.17 23.35 23.86
N ARG A 147 7.54 22.77 24.89
CA ARG A 147 7.15 23.51 26.11
C ARG A 147 8.15 23.33 27.26
N PRO A 148 8.91 24.36 27.65
CA PRO A 148 9.70 24.31 28.87
C PRO A 148 8.77 24.30 30.09
N GLY A 149 8.92 23.32 30.98
CA GLY A 149 8.35 23.37 32.35
C GLY A 149 7.09 22.56 32.64
N HIS A 150 6.67 21.63 31.77
CA HIS A 150 5.82 20.53 32.24
C HIS A 150 6.69 19.43 32.88
N PRO A 151 6.26 18.79 33.99
CA PRO A 151 6.98 17.65 34.54
C PRO A 151 7.10 16.54 33.50
N GLU A 152 8.20 15.80 33.54
CA GLU A 152 8.44 14.62 32.69
C GLU A 152 7.37 13.56 32.96
N ALA A 153 6.28 13.63 32.19
CA ALA A 153 5.38 12.49 32.01
C ALA A 153 6.15 11.48 31.15
N ASP A 154 6.63 10.44 31.82
CA ASP A 154 7.52 9.37 31.36
C ASP A 154 7.38 9.01 29.86
N ALA A 155 8.11 9.73 29.01
CA ALA A 155 8.11 9.54 27.56
C ALA A 155 8.96 8.31 27.13
N SER A 156 9.50 7.54 28.08
CA SER A 156 10.37 6.41 27.78
C SER A 156 9.61 5.17 27.28
N ASP A 157 8.31 5.04 27.60
CA ASP A 157 7.44 3.95 27.13
C ASP A 157 6.88 4.17 25.71
N GLU A 158 6.71 5.43 25.24
CA GLU A 158 6.17 5.71 23.89
C GLU A 158 7.23 5.71 22.78
N LEU A 159 8.50 6.03 23.08
CA LEU A 159 9.53 6.30 22.07
C LEU A 159 10.16 5.06 21.38
N ALA A 160 9.69 3.85 21.66
CA ALA A 160 10.28 2.61 21.15
C ALA A 160 9.78 2.18 19.75
N VAL A 161 8.77 2.86 19.19
CA VAL A 161 8.13 2.49 17.92
C VAL A 161 8.66 3.35 16.76
N SER A 162 8.72 2.73 15.57
CA SER A 162 9.02 3.36 14.27
C SER A 162 10.49 3.63 13.90
N ARG A 163 11.20 2.55 13.56
CA ARG A 163 12.30 2.53 12.59
C ARG A 163 12.13 1.37 11.61
N THR A 164 11.56 1.58 10.42
CA THR A 164 11.70 0.69 9.23
C THR A 164 11.15 1.37 7.96
N PRO A 165 11.57 1.00 6.73
CA PRO A 165 11.26 1.73 5.49
C PRO A 165 9.81 1.53 5.01
N ILE A 166 9.47 1.98 3.79
CA ILE A 166 8.13 1.83 3.16
C ILE A 166 7.72 0.35 3.15
N ILE A 167 6.99 -0.03 4.19
CA ILE A 167 6.66 -1.40 4.55
C ILE A 167 5.22 -1.35 5.07
N MET A 168 4.29 -1.95 4.31
CA MET A 168 2.86 -2.03 4.63
C MET A 168 2.64 -2.27 6.12
N SER A 169 1.96 -1.32 6.78
CA SER A 169 1.86 -1.29 8.25
C SER A 169 1.32 -2.63 8.78
N ALA A 170 1.74 -3.01 9.99
CA ALA A 170 1.35 -4.31 10.55
C ALA A 170 -0.17 -4.47 10.56
N THR A 171 -0.92 -3.41 10.85
CA THR A 171 -2.38 -3.37 10.88
C THR A 171 -3.00 -3.49 9.48
N VAL A 172 -2.46 -2.78 8.48
CA VAL A 172 -2.93 -2.92 7.08
C VAL A 172 -2.67 -4.33 6.57
N ALA A 173 -1.49 -4.90 6.82
CA ALA A 173 -1.15 -6.26 6.40
C ALA A 173 -2.04 -7.33 7.06
N GLN A 174 -2.38 -7.17 8.33
CA GLN A 174 -3.36 -8.01 9.03
C GLN A 174 -4.74 -7.96 8.35
N ALA A 175 -5.25 -6.74 8.12
CA ALA A 175 -6.54 -6.53 7.47
C ALA A 175 -6.57 -7.09 6.05
N THR A 176 -5.52 -6.85 5.25
CA THR A 176 -5.38 -7.43 3.91
C THR A 176 -5.36 -8.95 3.95
N ALA A 177 -4.59 -9.57 4.87
CA ALA A 177 -4.54 -11.03 5.00
C ALA A 177 -5.92 -11.65 5.28
N VAL A 178 -6.67 -11.06 6.22
CA VAL A 178 -8.04 -11.48 6.56
C VAL A 178 -8.99 -11.30 5.37
N VAL A 179 -8.97 -10.14 4.70
CA VAL A 179 -9.83 -9.87 3.55
C VAL A 179 -9.51 -10.81 2.39
N THR A 180 -8.24 -11.06 2.07
CA THR A 180 -7.87 -12.01 0.99
C THR A 180 -8.26 -13.45 1.36
N GLY A 181 -8.11 -13.88 2.62
CA GLY A 181 -8.54 -15.19 3.09
C GLY A 181 -10.05 -15.40 3.01
N ALA A 182 -10.83 -14.42 3.48
CA ALA A 182 -12.30 -14.44 3.41
C ALA A 182 -12.80 -14.39 1.96
N PHE A 183 -12.21 -13.55 1.12
CA PHE A 183 -12.54 -13.46 -0.31
C PHE A 183 -12.23 -14.76 -1.05
N LEU A 184 -11.06 -15.36 -0.81
CA LEU A 184 -10.68 -16.66 -1.36
C LEU A 184 -11.70 -17.74 -0.97
N SER A 185 -12.10 -17.80 0.31
CA SER A 185 -13.14 -18.74 0.75
C SER A 185 -14.46 -18.52 0.02
N GLY A 186 -14.96 -17.27 -0.04
CA GLY A 186 -16.22 -16.95 -0.71
C GLY A 186 -16.19 -17.29 -2.22
N ALA A 187 -15.10 -16.97 -2.90
CA ALA A 187 -14.88 -17.29 -4.31
C ALA A 187 -14.77 -18.80 -4.58
N MET A 188 -14.24 -19.59 -3.63
CA MET A 188 -14.27 -21.05 -3.71
C MET A 188 -15.67 -21.61 -3.41
N MET A 189 -16.39 -21.05 -2.42
CA MET A 189 -17.70 -21.54 -2.00
C MET A 189 -18.76 -21.38 -3.10
N SER A 190 -18.70 -20.31 -3.90
CA SER A 190 -19.63 -20.13 -5.03
C SER A 190 -19.54 -21.25 -6.08
N LEU A 191 -18.39 -21.91 -6.23
CA LEU A 191 -18.26 -23.08 -7.11
C LEU A 191 -19.11 -24.26 -6.61
N SER A 192 -19.03 -24.59 -5.32
CA SER A 192 -19.82 -25.68 -4.73
C SER A 192 -21.29 -25.33 -4.49
N LEU A 193 -21.61 -24.07 -4.19
CA LEU A 193 -22.95 -23.63 -3.79
C LEU A 193 -23.81 -23.05 -4.92
N VAL A 194 -23.20 -22.66 -6.05
CA VAL A 194 -23.91 -22.05 -7.19
C VAL A 194 -23.57 -22.77 -8.49
N ALA A 195 -22.29 -22.86 -8.87
CA ALA A 195 -21.91 -23.42 -10.17
C ALA A 195 -22.25 -24.91 -10.30
N VAL A 196 -21.91 -25.73 -9.30
CA VAL A 196 -22.25 -27.17 -9.32
C VAL A 196 -23.77 -27.42 -9.33
N PRO A 197 -24.60 -26.83 -8.45
CA PRO A 197 -26.06 -26.98 -8.53
C PRO A 197 -26.63 -26.62 -9.92
N VAL A 198 -26.16 -25.52 -10.52
CA VAL A 198 -26.54 -25.17 -11.90
C VAL A 198 -26.22 -26.31 -12.87
N PHE A 199 -25.00 -26.86 -12.87
CA PHE A 199 -24.66 -27.99 -13.77
C PHE A 199 -25.49 -29.24 -13.50
N LEU A 200 -25.81 -29.56 -12.24
CA LEU A 200 -26.62 -30.72 -11.89
C LEU A 200 -28.07 -30.59 -12.41
N ASP A 201 -28.63 -29.38 -12.33
CA ASP A 201 -30.00 -29.05 -12.73
C ASP A 201 -30.16 -28.82 -14.24
N THR A 202 -29.14 -28.28 -14.94
CA THR A 202 -29.24 -27.93 -16.38
C THR A 202 -28.75 -29.01 -17.34
N THR A 203 -28.10 -30.06 -16.84
CA THR A 203 -27.39 -31.02 -17.71
C THR A 203 -27.94 -32.43 -17.59
N ASP A 204 -28.45 -32.94 -18.72
CA ASP A 204 -29.10 -34.26 -18.84
C ASP A 204 -28.18 -35.37 -19.37
N HIS A 205 -26.93 -35.04 -19.73
CA HIS A 205 -25.99 -35.97 -20.37
C HIS A 205 -24.62 -35.93 -19.68
N ALA A 206 -24.15 -37.09 -19.21
CA ALA A 206 -22.89 -37.22 -18.47
C ALA A 206 -21.66 -36.59 -19.17
N PRO A 207 -21.44 -36.73 -20.50
CA PRO A 207 -20.31 -36.10 -21.18
C PRO A 207 -20.27 -34.57 -21.05
N GLN A 208 -21.43 -33.91 -21.07
CA GLN A 208 -21.53 -32.46 -20.88
C GLN A 208 -21.18 -32.09 -19.43
N LEU A 209 -21.74 -32.82 -18.46
CA LEU A 209 -21.50 -32.56 -17.03
C LEU A 209 -20.01 -32.67 -16.65
N PHE A 210 -19.30 -33.67 -17.21
CA PHE A 210 -17.86 -33.80 -17.01
C PHE A 210 -17.08 -32.65 -17.68
N GLY A 211 -17.50 -32.20 -18.87
CA GLY A 211 -16.90 -31.07 -19.57
C GLY A 211 -17.11 -29.73 -18.83
N GLU A 212 -18.29 -29.49 -18.28
CA GLU A 212 -18.64 -28.33 -17.46
C GLU A 212 -17.83 -28.31 -16.16
N TRP A 213 -17.77 -29.44 -15.45
CA TRP A 213 -16.94 -29.60 -14.26
C TRP A 213 -15.45 -29.36 -14.56
N ALA A 214 -14.91 -29.95 -15.64
CA ALA A 214 -13.50 -29.80 -16.00
C ALA A 214 -13.17 -28.35 -16.39
N ARG A 215 -14.09 -27.65 -17.06
CA ARG A 215 -13.95 -26.23 -17.40
C ARG A 215 -13.98 -25.34 -16.14
N MET A 216 -14.89 -25.60 -15.21
CA MET A 216 -14.94 -24.92 -13.91
C MET A 216 -13.64 -25.15 -13.13
N TYR A 217 -13.17 -26.40 -13.05
CA TYR A 217 -11.91 -26.75 -12.40
C TYR A 217 -10.73 -25.98 -13.00
N HIS A 218 -10.64 -25.92 -14.33
CA HIS A 218 -9.56 -25.23 -15.03
C HIS A 218 -9.43 -23.76 -14.61
N TYR A 219 -10.53 -23.01 -14.62
CA TYR A 219 -10.52 -21.60 -14.21
C TYR A 219 -10.26 -21.43 -12.70
N GLY A 220 -10.87 -22.26 -11.85
CA GLY A 220 -10.63 -22.23 -10.41
C GLY A 220 -9.17 -22.54 -10.04
N HIS A 221 -8.56 -23.51 -10.71
CA HIS A 221 -7.17 -23.91 -10.47
C HIS A 221 -6.15 -22.87 -10.96
N GLN A 222 -6.47 -22.06 -11.97
CA GLN A 222 -5.59 -20.97 -12.41
C GLN A 222 -5.57 -19.79 -11.43
N ALA A 223 -6.73 -19.40 -10.89
CA ALA A 223 -6.86 -18.14 -10.13
C ALA A 223 -6.70 -18.29 -8.61
N LEU A 224 -7.16 -19.40 -8.03
CA LEU A 224 -7.35 -19.52 -6.57
C LEU A 224 -6.07 -19.93 -5.79
N PRO A 225 -5.16 -20.78 -6.32
CA PRO A 225 -3.92 -21.12 -5.62
C PRO A 225 -2.97 -19.93 -5.41
N THR A 226 -2.94 -18.97 -6.35
CA THR A 226 -2.09 -17.77 -6.23
C THR A 226 -2.57 -16.86 -5.10
N MET A 227 -3.89 -16.70 -4.93
CA MET A 227 -4.48 -16.01 -3.78
C MET A 227 -4.13 -16.69 -2.45
N ALA A 228 -4.16 -18.03 -2.39
CA ALA A 228 -3.82 -18.76 -1.17
C ALA A 228 -2.34 -18.59 -0.76
N VAL A 229 -1.42 -18.60 -1.72
CA VAL A 229 0.00 -18.29 -1.48
C VAL A 229 0.16 -16.82 -1.05
N GLY A 230 -0.57 -15.89 -1.66
CA GLY A 230 -0.62 -14.49 -1.23
C GLY A 230 -1.07 -14.33 0.23
N THR A 231 -2.17 -14.97 0.61
CA THR A 231 -2.67 -14.98 2.01
C THR A 231 -1.66 -15.57 2.98
N LEU A 232 -1.00 -16.69 2.63
CA LEU A 232 0.09 -17.26 3.45
C LEU A 232 1.24 -16.26 3.64
N LEU A 233 1.68 -15.61 2.56
CA LEU A 233 2.77 -14.64 2.61
C LEU A 233 2.40 -13.41 3.45
N LEU A 234 1.17 -12.91 3.34
CA LEU A 234 0.67 -11.79 4.17
C LEU A 234 0.63 -12.16 5.66
N TYR A 235 0.13 -13.35 6.01
CA TYR A 235 0.15 -13.85 7.39
C TYR A 235 1.57 -14.12 7.90
N GLY A 236 2.45 -14.69 7.08
CA GLY A 236 3.85 -14.95 7.42
C GLY A 236 4.65 -13.67 7.65
N TYR A 237 4.48 -12.67 6.78
CA TYR A 237 5.04 -11.33 6.93
C TYR A 237 4.50 -10.63 8.20
N THR A 238 3.19 -10.70 8.44
CA THR A 238 2.57 -10.17 9.67
C THR A 238 3.16 -10.83 10.93
N ALA A 239 3.27 -12.15 10.93
CA ALA A 239 3.85 -12.91 12.04
C ALA A 239 5.33 -12.56 12.25
N ALA A 240 6.11 -12.41 11.17
CA ALA A 240 7.50 -11.99 11.26
C ALA A 240 7.64 -10.58 11.86
N ARG A 241 6.86 -9.60 11.38
CA ARG A 241 6.91 -8.20 11.89
C ARG A 241 6.46 -8.09 13.35
N ARG A 242 5.40 -8.81 13.76
CA ARG A 242 4.98 -8.85 15.17
C ARG A 242 6.02 -9.54 16.06
N ARG A 243 6.63 -10.63 15.59
CA ARG A 243 7.72 -11.32 16.30
C ARG A 243 8.94 -10.42 16.50
N SER A 244 9.35 -9.63 15.51
CA SER A 244 10.45 -8.68 15.67
C SER A 244 10.13 -7.51 16.61
N ALA A 245 8.84 -7.19 16.80
CA ALA A 245 8.36 -6.18 17.74
C ALA A 245 7.99 -6.75 19.13
N GLY A 246 8.34 -7.99 19.44
CA GLY A 246 8.04 -8.64 20.73
C GLY A 246 6.57 -9.00 20.98
N LYS A 247 5.64 -8.58 20.11
CA LYS A 247 4.19 -8.83 20.24
C LYS A 247 3.80 -10.26 19.86
N SER A 248 2.58 -10.69 20.20
CA SER A 248 2.13 -12.04 19.86
C SER A 248 2.01 -12.19 18.34
N TRP A 249 2.53 -13.30 17.82
CA TRP A 249 2.62 -13.56 16.38
C TRP A 249 2.10 -14.95 15.99
N ARG A 250 1.98 -15.85 16.97
CA ARG A 250 1.63 -17.26 16.76
C ARG A 250 0.25 -17.41 16.12
N THR A 251 -0.71 -16.55 16.48
CA THR A 251 -2.07 -16.55 15.92
C THR A 251 -2.07 -16.26 14.43
N PHE A 252 -1.25 -15.32 13.96
CA PHE A 252 -1.12 -15.02 12.53
C PHE A 252 -0.39 -16.14 11.77
N ALA A 253 0.65 -16.74 12.36
CA ALA A 253 1.28 -17.93 11.80
C ALA A 253 0.29 -19.11 11.69
N LEU A 254 -0.54 -19.32 12.73
CA LEU A 254 -1.60 -20.33 12.74
C LEU A 254 -2.66 -20.06 11.67
N ALA A 255 -3.09 -18.81 11.49
CA ALA A 255 -4.03 -18.40 10.43
C ALA A 255 -3.51 -18.74 9.03
N GLY A 256 -2.24 -18.41 8.76
CA GLY A 256 -1.56 -18.75 7.51
C GLY A 256 -1.45 -20.26 7.27
N LEU A 257 -1.01 -21.02 8.27
CA LEU A 257 -0.91 -22.49 8.20
C LEU A 257 -2.29 -23.13 7.99
N THR A 258 -3.31 -22.68 8.72
CA THR A 258 -4.69 -23.17 8.62
C THR A 258 -5.26 -22.94 7.22
N THR A 259 -4.99 -21.77 6.64
CA THR A 259 -5.36 -21.44 5.26
C THR A 259 -4.79 -22.45 4.26
N VAL A 260 -3.49 -22.78 4.37
CA VAL A 260 -2.82 -23.67 3.40
C VAL A 260 -2.98 -25.16 3.67
N CYS A 261 -3.56 -25.58 4.79
CA CYS A 261 -3.98 -26.97 5.03
C CYS A 261 -4.96 -27.50 3.96
N MET A 262 -5.61 -26.62 3.19
CA MET A 262 -6.39 -27.02 2.01
C MET A 262 -5.56 -27.72 0.91
N LEU A 263 -4.24 -27.50 0.86
CA LEU A 263 -3.34 -28.10 -0.13
C LEU A 263 -3.12 -29.61 0.13
N PRO A 264 -2.64 -30.05 1.32
CA PRO A 264 -2.57 -31.47 1.63
C PRO A 264 -3.95 -32.15 1.64
N PHE A 265 -5.02 -31.44 2.04
CA PHE A 265 -6.39 -31.97 1.87
C PHE A 265 -6.71 -32.25 0.39
N THR A 266 -6.38 -31.31 -0.51
CA THR A 266 -6.58 -31.52 -1.97
C THR A 266 -5.79 -32.74 -2.45
N TRP A 267 -4.50 -32.83 -2.11
CA TRP A 267 -3.63 -33.90 -2.60
C TRP A 267 -3.99 -35.29 -2.06
N LEU A 268 -4.33 -35.39 -0.78
CA LEU A 268 -4.61 -36.68 -0.14
C LEU A 268 -6.05 -37.16 -0.36
N ILE A 269 -7.02 -36.24 -0.43
CA ILE A 269 -8.45 -36.59 -0.44
C ILE A 269 -9.10 -36.34 -1.80
N MET A 270 -8.80 -35.22 -2.47
CA MET A 270 -9.52 -34.83 -3.70
C MET A 270 -8.87 -35.31 -5.00
N VAL A 271 -7.54 -35.47 -5.06
CA VAL A 271 -6.84 -35.89 -6.30
C VAL A 271 -7.38 -37.19 -6.91
N PRO A 272 -7.70 -38.26 -6.15
CA PRO A 272 -8.29 -39.46 -6.74
C PRO A 272 -9.60 -39.18 -7.49
N GLY A 273 -10.51 -38.40 -6.89
CA GLY A 273 -11.78 -38.00 -7.51
C GLY A 273 -11.61 -37.04 -8.69
N ASN A 274 -10.65 -36.09 -8.59
CA ASN A 274 -10.30 -35.20 -9.71
C ASN A 274 -9.82 -36.02 -10.93
N ASN A 275 -8.92 -36.98 -10.70
CA ASN A 275 -8.33 -37.80 -11.75
C ASN A 275 -9.40 -38.66 -12.45
N GLU A 276 -10.35 -39.21 -11.69
CA GLU A 276 -11.46 -39.98 -12.26
C GLU A 276 -12.41 -39.10 -13.09
N LEU A 277 -12.77 -37.91 -12.61
CA LEU A 277 -13.58 -36.95 -13.37
C LEU A 277 -12.88 -36.49 -14.67
N PHE A 278 -11.56 -36.27 -14.65
CA PHE A 278 -10.79 -35.98 -15.87
C PHE A 278 -10.69 -37.17 -16.82
N ARG A 279 -10.56 -38.39 -16.29
CA ARG A 279 -10.58 -39.63 -17.08
C ARG A 279 -11.93 -39.79 -17.78
N LEU A 280 -13.02 -39.57 -17.06
CA LEU A 280 -14.38 -39.63 -17.58
C LEU A 280 -14.64 -38.54 -18.64
N GLU A 281 -14.22 -37.29 -18.40
CA GLU A 281 -14.29 -36.20 -19.40
C GLU A 281 -13.58 -36.56 -20.71
N THR A 282 -12.43 -37.24 -20.60
CA THR A 282 -11.64 -37.66 -21.75
C THR A 282 -12.31 -38.81 -22.51
N VAL A 283 -12.72 -39.87 -21.81
CA VAL A 283 -13.33 -41.07 -22.43
C VAL A 283 -14.74 -40.76 -22.97
N SER A 284 -15.51 -39.87 -22.33
CA SER A 284 -16.87 -39.52 -22.76
C SER A 284 -16.93 -38.84 -24.13
N LYS A 285 -15.81 -38.34 -24.65
CA LYS A 285 -15.68 -37.78 -26.01
C LYS A 285 -15.74 -38.84 -27.11
N THR A 286 -15.33 -40.07 -26.80
CA THR A 286 -15.36 -41.20 -27.74
C THR A 286 -16.43 -42.22 -27.39
N GLU A 287 -16.77 -42.35 -26.11
CA GLU A 287 -17.76 -43.30 -25.59
C GLU A 287 -18.80 -42.56 -24.71
N PRO A 288 -19.83 -41.92 -25.31
CA PRO A 288 -20.79 -41.09 -24.56
C PRO A 288 -21.60 -41.82 -23.49
N LEU A 289 -21.68 -43.16 -23.57
CA LEU A 289 -22.42 -44.04 -22.65
C LEU A 289 -21.54 -44.65 -21.55
N VAL A 290 -20.30 -44.16 -21.36
CA VAL A 290 -19.35 -44.67 -20.35
C VAL A 290 -19.87 -44.60 -18.91
N MET A 291 -20.81 -43.69 -18.63
CA MET A 291 -21.46 -43.53 -17.31
C MET A 291 -22.87 -42.94 -17.49
N GLY A 292 -23.83 -43.40 -16.70
CA GLY A 292 -25.18 -42.83 -16.66
C GLY A 292 -25.19 -41.42 -16.05
N ILE A 293 -26.20 -40.61 -16.40
CA ILE A 293 -26.30 -39.24 -15.87
C ILE A 293 -26.46 -39.22 -14.34
N ASP A 294 -27.18 -40.16 -13.74
CA ASP A 294 -27.39 -40.19 -12.29
C ASP A 294 -26.11 -40.52 -11.52
N ASP A 295 -25.32 -41.47 -12.01
CA ASP A 295 -23.98 -41.78 -11.46
C ASP A 295 -23.03 -40.58 -11.61
N ALA A 296 -23.07 -39.89 -12.76
CA ALA A 296 -22.27 -38.69 -13.01
C ALA A 296 -22.66 -37.53 -12.09
N ARG A 297 -23.96 -37.30 -11.87
CA ARG A 297 -24.50 -36.34 -10.90
C ARG A 297 -24.05 -36.68 -9.48
N GLN A 298 -24.09 -37.96 -9.08
CA GLN A 298 -23.62 -38.40 -7.77
C GLN A 298 -22.10 -38.18 -7.60
N LEU A 299 -21.30 -38.47 -8.62
CA LEU A 299 -19.85 -38.27 -8.59
C LEU A 299 -19.47 -36.78 -8.46
N VAL A 300 -20.11 -35.90 -9.23
CA VAL A 300 -19.91 -34.44 -9.14
C VAL A 300 -20.43 -33.88 -7.81
N THR A 301 -21.52 -34.42 -7.27
CA THR A 301 -22.04 -34.05 -5.93
C THR A 301 -21.03 -34.42 -4.82
N ASN A 302 -20.49 -35.64 -4.86
CA ASN A 302 -19.46 -36.09 -3.91
C ASN A 302 -18.21 -35.21 -3.99
N TRP A 303 -17.77 -34.85 -5.20
CA TRP A 303 -16.69 -33.90 -5.40
C TRP A 303 -17.00 -32.53 -4.81
N ALA A 304 -18.21 -32.01 -5.01
CA ALA A 304 -18.62 -30.68 -4.55
C ALA A 304 -18.70 -30.58 -3.03
N GLN A 305 -19.07 -31.66 -2.34
CA GLN A 305 -19.02 -31.77 -0.88
C GLN A 305 -17.58 -31.70 -0.36
N LEU A 306 -16.66 -32.47 -0.94
CA LEU A 306 -15.23 -32.41 -0.59
C LEU A 306 -14.64 -31.04 -0.91
N HIS A 307 -15.02 -30.44 -2.04
CA HIS A 307 -14.63 -29.09 -2.42
C HIS A 307 -15.16 -28.05 -1.42
N PHE A 308 -16.40 -28.19 -0.94
CA PHE A 308 -16.98 -27.33 0.09
C PHE A 308 -16.20 -27.43 1.40
N MET A 309 -15.90 -28.65 1.88
CA MET A 309 -15.05 -28.87 3.06
C MET A 309 -13.66 -28.22 2.89
N ARG A 310 -13.10 -28.26 1.68
CA ARG A 310 -11.84 -27.57 1.35
C ARG A 310 -11.91 -26.06 1.54
N THR A 311 -13.05 -25.42 1.30
CA THR A 311 -13.21 -23.97 1.50
C THR A 311 -13.20 -23.54 2.97
N LEU A 312 -13.46 -24.46 3.89
CA LEU A 312 -13.49 -24.16 5.33
C LEU A 312 -12.10 -23.85 5.90
N PHE A 313 -11.02 -24.29 5.24
CA PHE A 313 -9.64 -23.99 5.64
C PHE A 313 -9.28 -22.49 5.52
N PRO A 314 -9.43 -21.81 4.36
CA PRO A 314 -9.23 -20.36 4.28
C PRO A 314 -10.23 -19.57 5.14
N LEU A 315 -11.46 -20.06 5.32
CA LEU A 315 -12.44 -19.43 6.25
C LEU A 315 -11.95 -19.49 7.71
N ALA A 316 -11.54 -20.66 8.19
CA ALA A 316 -10.99 -20.83 9.52
C ALA A 316 -9.70 -20.02 9.70
N GLY A 317 -8.84 -19.97 8.68
CA GLY A 317 -7.67 -19.10 8.64
C GLY A 317 -8.04 -17.62 8.82
N ALA A 318 -9.04 -17.11 8.09
CA ALA A 318 -9.52 -15.75 8.23
C ALA A 318 -10.10 -15.47 9.62
N ILE A 319 -10.88 -16.40 10.21
CA ILE A 319 -11.42 -16.29 11.57
C ILE A 319 -10.30 -16.22 12.61
N VAL A 320 -9.30 -17.10 12.52
CA VAL A 320 -8.12 -17.06 13.40
C VAL A 320 -7.33 -15.75 13.20
N GLY A 321 -7.25 -15.24 11.97
CA GLY A 321 -6.68 -13.93 11.68
C GLY A 321 -7.42 -12.78 12.36
N VAL A 322 -8.76 -12.78 12.33
CA VAL A 322 -9.59 -11.80 13.06
C VAL A 322 -9.39 -11.91 14.57
N MET A 323 -9.34 -13.12 15.13
CA MET A 323 -9.01 -13.32 16.56
C MET A 323 -7.63 -12.76 16.91
N GLY A 324 -6.64 -12.94 16.01
CA GLY A 324 -5.32 -12.33 16.14
C GLY A 324 -5.36 -10.80 16.13
N MET A 325 -6.14 -10.19 15.23
CA MET A 325 -6.35 -8.73 15.19
C MET A 325 -7.03 -8.23 16.47
N LEU A 326 -8.10 -8.89 16.93
CA LEU A 326 -8.83 -8.50 18.14
C LEU A 326 -7.96 -8.62 19.40
N GLY A 327 -7.20 -9.71 19.55
CA GLY A 327 -6.24 -9.86 20.65
C GLY A 327 -5.13 -8.79 20.61
N SER A 328 -4.74 -8.36 19.41
CA SER A 328 -3.71 -7.33 19.21
C SER A 328 -4.10 -5.93 19.69
N TYR A 329 -5.38 -5.65 19.98
CA TYR A 329 -5.80 -4.38 20.60
C TYR A 329 -5.51 -4.31 22.11
N TYR A 330 -5.15 -5.44 22.72
CA TYR A 330 -4.84 -5.57 24.15
C TYR A 330 -3.34 -5.87 24.40
N GLU A 331 -2.47 -5.62 23.40
CA GLU A 331 -1.01 -5.86 23.37
C GLU A 331 -0.22 -4.65 22.87
#